data_AF-A0A9P6EUK4-F1
#
_entry.id   AF-A0A9P6EUK4-F1
#
_cell.length_a   1.000
_cell.length_b   1.000
_cell.length_c   1.000
_cell.angle_alpha   90.00
_cell.angle_beta   90.00
_cell.angle_gamma   90.00
#
_symmetry.space_group_name_H-M   'P 1'
#
loop_
_entity.id
_entity.type
_entity.pdbx_description
1 polymer ?
#
loop_
_entity_poly.entity_id
_entity_poly.type
_entity_poly.pdbx_seq_one_letter_code
_entity_poly.pdbx_strand_id
1 'polypeptide(L)'
;MPTNASLQGYYKVLFQYLETYSLLGPIIGSLAWGPQWFYNELIPSNDPPRNDLEVNAQMATWHLVVAYTIMFTLTALAYSTVRDSLAHDLALQEKFTGVIIGALAVGDLLHTTATFRTLPLDIRYAPGSWNTTTHGNISFCVLLHLSRISWFLGVGRQRYYFGQPASASETSNQKVKI
;
A
#
# COMPACT_ATOMS: atom_id res chain seq x y z
N MET A 1 -18.02 8.97 16.86
CA MET A 1 -17.42 7.99 15.93
C MET A 1 -16.08 7.56 16.49
N PRO A 2 -15.75 6.26 16.54
CA PRO A 2 -14.44 5.81 17.01
C PRO A 2 -13.34 6.41 16.13
N THR A 3 -12.44 7.16 16.74
CA THR A 3 -11.28 7.73 16.05
C THR A 3 -10.22 6.63 15.91
N ASN A 4 -9.69 6.42 14.70
CA ASN A 4 -8.56 5.53 14.52
C ASN A 4 -7.32 6.25 15.07
N ALA A 5 -7.03 6.06 16.36
CA ALA A 5 -5.97 6.79 17.01
C ALA A 5 -4.58 6.46 16.43
N SER A 6 -4.42 5.25 15.86
CA SER A 6 -3.18 4.80 15.22
C SER A 6 -2.89 5.45 13.85
N LEU A 7 -3.95 5.84 13.13
CA LEU A 7 -3.88 6.50 11.81
C LEU A 7 -4.69 7.79 11.86
N GLN A 8 -4.05 8.86 12.32
CA GLN A 8 -4.64 10.20 12.38
C GLN A 8 -4.08 11.11 11.29
N GLY A 9 -4.88 12.11 10.89
CA GLY A 9 -4.48 13.16 9.96
C GLY A 9 -3.93 12.62 8.64
N TYR A 10 -2.69 13.01 8.32
CA TYR A 10 -1.98 12.68 7.10
C TYR A 10 -1.94 11.16 6.80
N TYR A 11 -1.56 10.34 7.79
CA TYR A 11 -1.41 8.89 7.59
C TYR A 11 -2.72 8.19 7.32
N LYS A 12 -3.84 8.71 7.86
CA LYS A 12 -5.17 8.20 7.54
C LYS A 12 -5.50 8.42 6.07
N VAL A 13 -5.29 9.65 5.59
CA VAL A 13 -5.56 10.01 4.20
C VAL A 13 -4.72 9.14 3.27
N LEU A 14 -3.42 9.02 3.59
CA LEU A 14 -2.49 8.31 2.74
C LEU A 14 -2.72 6.79 2.72
N PHE A 15 -2.72 6.11 3.86
CA PHE A 15 -2.76 4.65 3.91
C PHE A 15 -4.17 4.07 3.86
N GLN A 16 -5.15 4.73 4.50
CA GLN A 16 -6.50 4.17 4.52
C GLN A 16 -7.27 4.45 3.23
N TYR A 17 -7.12 5.64 2.67
CA TYR A 17 -7.91 6.06 1.50
C TYR A 17 -7.09 6.03 0.22
N LEU A 18 -6.02 6.82 0.13
CA LEU A 18 -5.31 7.03 -1.12
C LEU A 18 -4.66 5.73 -1.61
N GLU A 19 -3.94 5.02 -0.74
CA GLU A 19 -3.38 3.70 -1.04
C GLU A 19 -4.48 2.70 -1.43
N THR A 20 -5.48 2.49 -0.57
CA THR A 20 -6.56 1.52 -0.82
C THR A 20 -7.27 1.80 -2.14
N TYR A 21 -7.61 3.06 -2.43
CA TYR A 21 -8.29 3.41 -3.68
C TYR A 21 -7.38 3.34 -4.91
N SER A 22 -6.06 3.54 -4.76
CA SER A 22 -5.13 3.38 -5.88
C SER A 22 -5.12 1.95 -6.44
N LEU A 23 -5.45 0.95 -5.61
CA LEU A 23 -5.56 -0.45 -6.02
C LEU A 23 -6.78 -0.72 -6.92
N LEU A 24 -7.79 0.17 -6.93
CA LEU A 24 -8.96 0.01 -7.80
C LEU A 24 -8.65 0.28 -9.27
N GLY A 25 -7.65 1.11 -9.57
CA GLY A 25 -7.31 1.48 -10.95
C GLY A 25 -7.05 0.26 -11.84
N PRO A 26 -6.09 -0.61 -11.50
CA PRO A 26 -5.83 -1.85 -12.23
C PRO A 26 -7.03 -2.79 -12.32
N ILE A 27 -7.85 -2.88 -11.25
CA ILE A 27 -9.03 -3.75 -11.20
C ILE A 27 -10.09 -3.25 -12.19
N ILE A 28 -10.49 -1.99 -12.08
CA ILE A 28 -11.53 -1.39 -12.92
C ILE A 28 -11.05 -1.36 -14.37
N GLY A 29 -9.80 -0.95 -14.61
CA GLY A 29 -9.27 -0.86 -15.97
C GLY A 29 -9.20 -2.21 -16.67
N SER A 30 -8.76 -3.25 -15.96
CA SER A 30 -8.71 -4.60 -16.54
C SER A 30 -10.10 -5.19 -16.79
N LEU A 31 -11.09 -4.88 -15.95
CA LEU A 31 -12.48 -5.31 -16.15
C LEU A 31 -13.15 -4.58 -17.31
N ALA A 32 -12.83 -3.29 -17.50
CA ALA A 32 -13.43 -2.47 -18.57
C ALA A 32 -12.79 -2.72 -19.95
N TRP A 33 -11.47 -2.89 -20.01
CA TRP A 33 -10.70 -2.96 -21.26
C TRP A 33 -9.92 -4.26 -21.47
N GLY A 34 -10.06 -5.22 -20.56
CA GLY A 34 -9.41 -6.53 -20.65
C GLY A 34 -7.95 -6.55 -20.18
N PRO A 35 -7.33 -7.75 -20.15
CA PRO A 35 -5.95 -7.93 -19.69
C PRO A 35 -4.92 -7.29 -20.64
N GLN A 36 -5.27 -7.06 -21.91
CA GLN A 36 -4.39 -6.42 -22.89
C GLN A 36 -4.09 -4.97 -22.50
N TRP A 37 -5.11 -4.24 -22.02
CA TRP A 37 -4.93 -2.87 -21.53
C TRP A 37 -3.95 -2.84 -20.36
N PHE A 38 -4.18 -3.69 -19.34
CA PHE A 38 -3.32 -3.68 -18.17
C PHE A 38 -1.91 -4.18 -18.48
N TYR A 39 -1.77 -5.15 -19.38
CA TYR A 39 -0.46 -5.58 -19.88
C TYR A 39 0.31 -4.43 -20.55
N ASN A 40 -0.36 -3.62 -21.39
CA ASN A 40 0.24 -2.45 -22.03
C ASN A 40 0.63 -1.36 -21.02
N GLU A 41 -0.05 -1.31 -19.89
CA GLU A 41 0.27 -0.39 -18.80
C GLU A 41 1.49 -0.83 -17.97
N LEU A 42 1.92 -2.10 -18.01
CA LEU A 42 3.07 -2.59 -17.23
C LEU A 42 4.40 -1.98 -17.66
N ILE A 43 4.53 -1.61 -18.94
CA ILE A 43 5.70 -0.96 -19.51
C ILE A 43 5.21 0.27 -20.28
N PRO A 44 5.74 1.48 -20.03
CA PRO A 44 5.36 2.65 -20.79
C PRO A 44 5.55 2.43 -22.30
N SER A 45 4.46 2.50 -23.06
CA SER A 45 4.47 2.40 -24.51
C SER A 45 3.45 3.38 -25.10
N ASN A 46 3.78 3.93 -26.27
CA ASN A 46 2.83 4.72 -27.07
C ASN A 46 2.00 3.84 -28.00
N ASP A 47 2.30 2.55 -28.08
CA ASP A 47 1.59 1.61 -28.93
C ASP A 47 0.20 1.28 -28.35
N PRO A 48 -0.80 1.08 -29.22
CA PRO A 48 -2.11 0.61 -28.76
C PRO A 48 -2.00 -0.79 -28.13
N PRO A 49 -2.88 -1.13 -27.18
CA PRO A 49 -2.92 -2.47 -26.59
C PRO A 49 -2.99 -3.56 -27.66
N ARG A 50 -2.10 -4.53 -27.57
CA ARG A 50 -2.00 -5.63 -28.52
C ARG A 50 -3.18 -6.59 -28.40
N ASN A 51 -3.88 -6.85 -29.50
CA ASN A 51 -4.98 -7.83 -29.55
C ASN A 51 -4.49 -9.29 -29.58
N ASP A 52 -3.21 -9.51 -29.86
CA ASP A 52 -2.58 -10.82 -30.03
C ASP A 52 -1.76 -11.28 -28.80
N LEU A 53 -2.15 -10.83 -27.60
CA LEU A 53 -1.43 -11.17 -26.38
C LEU A 53 -1.39 -12.70 -26.16
N GLU A 54 -0.20 -13.24 -25.90
CA GLU A 54 -0.02 -14.67 -25.62
C GLU A 54 -0.89 -15.12 -24.44
N VAL A 55 -1.45 -16.33 -24.50
CA VAL A 55 -2.33 -16.88 -23.45
C VAL A 55 -1.67 -16.86 -22.07
N ASN A 56 -0.37 -17.15 -22.00
CA ASN A 56 0.40 -17.10 -20.75
C ASN A 56 0.47 -15.69 -20.17
N ALA A 57 0.70 -14.68 -21.02
CA ALA A 57 0.73 -13.29 -20.59
C ALA A 57 -0.66 -12.79 -20.15
N GLN A 58 -1.73 -13.20 -20.84
CA GLN A 58 -3.11 -12.91 -20.41
C GLN A 58 -3.39 -13.49 -19.02
N MET A 59 -3.01 -14.75 -18.79
CA MET A 59 -3.21 -15.40 -17.49
C MET A 59 -2.41 -14.70 -16.38
N ALA A 60 -1.15 -14.36 -16.65
CA ALA A 60 -0.31 -13.62 -15.71
C ALA A 60 -0.91 -12.26 -15.34
N THR A 61 -1.44 -11.52 -16.32
CA THR A 61 -2.11 -10.24 -16.06
C THR A 61 -3.38 -10.42 -15.23
N TRP A 62 -4.18 -11.46 -15.48
CA TRP A 62 -5.35 -11.74 -14.63
C TRP A 62 -4.97 -12.11 -13.20
N HIS A 63 -3.91 -12.90 -13.00
CA HIS A 63 -3.39 -13.16 -11.65
C HIS A 63 -2.95 -11.87 -10.95
N LEU A 64 -2.38 -10.92 -11.69
CA LEU A 64 -2.05 -9.61 -11.14
C LEU A 64 -3.31 -8.86 -10.69
N VAL A 65 -4.38 -8.82 -11.50
CA VAL A 65 -5.67 -8.22 -11.12
C VAL A 65 -6.25 -8.86 -9.86
N VAL A 66 -6.18 -10.19 -9.75
CA VAL A 66 -6.60 -10.91 -8.55
C VAL A 66 -5.76 -10.50 -7.34
N ALA A 67 -4.43 -10.38 -7.49
CA ALA A 67 -3.56 -9.90 -6.42
C ALA A 67 -3.92 -8.48 -5.96
N TYR A 68 -4.19 -7.55 -6.88
CA TYR A 68 -4.67 -6.20 -6.55
C TYR A 68 -6.01 -6.24 -5.81
N THR A 69 -6.92 -7.13 -6.21
CA THR A 69 -8.23 -7.29 -5.56
C THR A 69 -8.08 -7.80 -4.13
N ILE A 70 -7.24 -8.82 -3.92
CA ILE A 70 -6.94 -9.35 -2.58
C ILE A 70 -6.31 -8.26 -1.71
N MET A 71 -5.33 -7.52 -2.24
CA MET A 71 -4.69 -6.42 -1.51
C MET A 71 -5.69 -5.33 -1.14
N PHE A 72 -6.57 -4.92 -2.08
CA PHE A 72 -7.63 -3.94 -1.83
C PHE A 72 -8.56 -4.40 -0.70
N THR A 73 -9.04 -5.64 -0.76
CA THR A 73 -9.94 -6.18 0.27
C THR A 73 -9.22 -6.29 1.62
N LEU A 74 -7.98 -6.76 1.64
CA LEU A 74 -7.20 -6.89 2.87
C LEU A 74 -6.94 -5.53 3.51
N THR A 75 -6.51 -4.50 2.76
CA THR A 75 -6.25 -3.19 3.34
C THR A 75 -7.53 -2.48 3.76
N ALA A 76 -8.60 -2.54 2.94
CA ALA A 76 -9.89 -1.95 3.28
C ALA A 76 -10.49 -2.54 4.57
N LEU A 77 -10.44 -3.88 4.71
CA LEU A 77 -10.97 -4.58 5.88
C LEU A 77 -10.03 -4.52 7.07
N ALA A 78 -8.73 -4.77 6.92
CA ALA A 78 -7.82 -4.84 8.05
C ALA A 78 -7.74 -3.52 8.81
N TYR A 79 -7.65 -2.38 8.12
CA TYR A 79 -7.62 -1.08 8.79
C TYR A 79 -8.94 -0.74 9.50
N SER A 80 -10.08 -1.12 8.91
CA SER A 80 -11.39 -0.89 9.54
C SER A 80 -11.62 -1.83 10.74
N THR A 81 -11.24 -3.10 10.63
CA THR A 81 -11.27 -4.06 11.75
C THR A 81 -10.37 -3.62 12.89
N VAL A 82 -9.12 -3.24 12.63
CA VAL A 82 -8.20 -2.76 13.68
C VAL A 82 -8.74 -1.51 14.36
N ARG A 83 -9.35 -0.60 13.61
CA ARG A 83 -10.02 0.59 14.17
C ARG A 83 -11.15 0.19 15.11
N ASP A 84 -12.05 -0.69 14.65
CA ASP A 84 -13.32 -0.94 15.32
C ASP A 84 -13.18 -1.93 16.48
N SER A 85 -12.34 -2.97 16.34
CA SER A 85 -12.14 -3.99 17.37
C SER A 85 -11.22 -3.56 18.51
N LEU A 86 -10.30 -2.62 18.26
CA LEU A 86 -9.28 -2.20 19.23
C LEU A 86 -9.44 -0.73 19.67
N ALA A 87 -10.64 -0.17 19.54
CA ALA A 87 -10.90 1.23 19.88
C ALA A 87 -10.56 1.60 21.34
N HIS A 88 -10.54 0.62 22.24
CA HIS A 88 -10.26 0.81 23.67
C HIS A 88 -8.80 0.54 24.06
N ASP A 89 -7.99 -0.05 23.19
CA ASP A 89 -6.57 -0.35 23.45
C ASP A 89 -5.69 0.23 22.33
N LEU A 90 -5.21 1.45 22.56
CA LEU A 90 -4.46 2.21 21.57
C LEU A 90 -3.07 1.61 21.29
N ALA A 91 -2.46 0.98 22.30
CA ALA A 91 -1.15 0.35 22.14
C ALA A 91 -1.27 -0.90 21.27
N LEU A 92 -2.31 -1.71 21.49
CA LEU A 92 -2.57 -2.87 20.66
C LEU A 92 -3.02 -2.47 19.24
N GLN A 93 -3.87 -1.45 19.13
CA GLN A 93 -4.26 -0.88 17.84
C GLN A 93 -3.04 -0.44 17.03
N GLU A 94 -2.12 0.31 17.65
CA GLU A 94 -0.89 0.73 16.98
C GLU A 94 0.01 -0.45 16.61
N LYS A 95 0.13 -1.47 17.47
CA LYS A 95 0.93 -2.67 17.17
C LYS A 95 0.42 -3.39 15.92
N PHE A 96 -0.89 -3.65 15.82
CA PHE A 96 -1.48 -4.31 14.64
C PHE A 96 -1.40 -3.44 13.39
N THR A 97 -1.69 -2.15 13.50
CA THR A 97 -1.48 -1.20 12.39
C THR A 97 -0.02 -1.20 11.94
N GLY A 98 0.94 -1.26 12.88
CA GLY A 98 2.36 -1.34 12.58
C GLY A 98 2.76 -2.62 11.86
N VAL A 99 2.15 -3.77 12.18
CA VAL A 99 2.37 -5.02 11.43
C VAL A 99 1.90 -4.88 9.98
N ILE A 100 0.71 -4.29 9.76
CA ILE A 100 0.16 -4.06 8.42
C ILE A 100 1.07 -3.11 7.63
N ILE A 101 1.40 -1.96 8.21
CA ILE A 101 2.28 -0.97 7.60
C ILE A 101 3.66 -1.57 7.32
N GLY A 102 4.21 -2.35 8.24
CA GLY A 102 5.52 -3.00 8.07
C GLY A 102 5.52 -3.99 6.90
N ALA A 103 4.49 -4.82 6.78
CA ALA A 103 4.36 -5.74 5.65
C ALA A 103 4.25 -4.99 4.31
N LEU A 104 3.45 -3.92 4.27
CA LEU A 104 3.32 -3.08 3.08
C LEU A 104 4.62 -2.35 2.72
N ALA A 105 5.40 -1.89 3.72
CA ALA A 105 6.70 -1.25 3.49
C ALA A 105 7.68 -2.17 2.77
N VAL A 106 7.70 -3.46 3.12
CA VAL A 106 8.49 -4.48 2.41
C VAL A 106 7.97 -4.66 0.99
N GLY A 107 6.64 -4.70 0.83
CA GLY A 107 5.98 -4.75 -0.48
C GLY A 107 6.41 -3.61 -1.41
N ASP A 108 6.39 -2.36 -0.93
CA ASP A 108 6.81 -1.20 -1.73
C ASP A 108 8.24 -1.35 -2.25
N LEU A 109 9.16 -1.79 -1.37
CA LEU A 109 10.57 -1.90 -1.71
C LEU A 109 10.79 -2.96 -2.78
N LEU A 110 10.15 -4.13 -2.62
CA LEU A 110 10.21 -5.21 -3.59
C LEU A 110 9.60 -4.79 -4.93
N HIS A 111 8.42 -4.17 -4.90
CA HIS A 111 7.70 -3.77 -6.10
C HIS A 111 8.40 -2.65 -6.87
N THR A 112 8.89 -1.62 -6.16
CA THR A 112 9.69 -0.53 -6.73
C THR A 112 10.97 -1.07 -7.35
N THR A 113 11.69 -1.94 -6.64
CA THR A 113 12.97 -2.49 -7.12
C THR A 113 12.77 -3.39 -8.33
N ALA A 114 11.76 -4.26 -8.30
CA ALA A 114 11.43 -5.14 -9.41
C ALA A 114 11.08 -4.31 -10.65
N THR A 115 10.12 -3.38 -10.53
CA THR A 115 9.68 -2.51 -11.62
C THR A 115 10.84 -1.72 -12.22
N PHE A 116 11.66 -1.07 -11.38
CA PHE A 116 12.80 -0.29 -11.85
C PHE A 116 13.83 -1.14 -12.60
N ARG A 117 14.10 -2.37 -12.14
CA ARG A 117 15.04 -3.28 -12.80
C ARG A 117 14.51 -3.86 -14.11
N THR A 118 13.21 -4.07 -14.23
CA THR A 118 12.58 -4.63 -15.43
C THR A 118 12.28 -3.59 -16.50
N LEU A 119 12.22 -2.30 -16.16
CA LEU A 119 12.04 -1.24 -17.16
C LEU A 119 13.16 -1.24 -18.22
N PRO A 120 12.83 -1.01 -19.50
CA PRO A 120 13.81 -0.76 -20.55
C PRO A 120 14.78 0.37 -20.19
N LEU A 121 16.05 0.24 -20.55
CA LEU A 121 17.12 1.13 -20.07
C LEU A 121 16.92 2.59 -20.51
N ASP A 122 16.36 2.79 -21.70
CA ASP A 122 16.02 4.08 -22.30
C ASP A 122 14.87 4.80 -21.57
N ILE A 123 13.92 4.06 -21.00
CA ILE A 123 12.77 4.62 -20.26
C ILE A 123 13.08 4.74 -18.76
N ARG A 124 13.91 3.85 -18.22
CA ARG A 124 14.20 3.72 -16.78
C ARG A 124 14.67 5.02 -16.12
N TYR A 125 15.41 5.86 -16.83
CA TYR A 125 15.95 7.12 -16.30
C TYR A 125 15.23 8.37 -16.84
N ALA A 126 14.12 8.19 -17.56
CA ALA A 126 13.31 9.26 -18.12
C ALA A 126 11.95 9.30 -17.42
N PRO A 127 11.85 9.83 -16.17
CA PRO A 127 10.57 9.83 -15.44
C PRO A 127 9.45 10.58 -16.15
N GLY A 128 9.76 11.50 -17.06
CA GLY A 128 8.76 12.18 -17.88
C GLY A 128 8.12 11.32 -18.97
N SER A 129 8.67 10.14 -19.28
CA SER A 129 8.08 9.18 -20.23
C SER A 129 7.34 8.04 -19.54
N TRP A 130 7.26 8.04 -18.21
CA TRP A 130 6.55 7.01 -17.46
C TRP A 130 5.04 7.19 -17.59
N ASN A 131 4.32 6.09 -17.76
CA ASN A 131 2.87 6.08 -17.68
C ASN A 131 2.40 6.10 -16.22
N THR A 132 1.08 6.21 -16.02
CA THR A 132 0.45 6.25 -14.69
C THR A 132 0.82 5.04 -13.85
N THR A 133 0.84 3.85 -14.44
CA THR A 133 1.16 2.59 -13.74
C THR A 133 2.61 2.56 -13.27
N THR A 134 3.55 3.03 -14.08
CA THR A 134 4.96 3.12 -13.71
C THR A 134 5.20 4.16 -12.62
N HIS A 135 4.55 5.33 -12.69
CA HIS A 135 4.56 6.29 -11.60
C HIS A 135 3.95 5.73 -10.31
N GLY A 136 2.87 4.96 -10.42
CA GLY A 136 2.25 4.24 -9.31
C GLY A 136 3.24 3.27 -8.64
N ASN A 137 3.93 2.47 -9.44
CA ASN A 137 4.82 1.42 -8.97
C ASN A 137 6.17 1.94 -8.43
N ILE A 138 6.62 3.12 -8.88
CA ILE A 138 7.91 3.69 -8.48
C ILE A 138 7.71 4.94 -7.63
N SER A 139 7.29 6.04 -8.24
CA SER A 139 7.20 7.34 -7.55
C SER A 139 6.28 7.29 -6.35
N PHE A 140 5.09 6.70 -6.53
CA PHE A 140 4.09 6.62 -5.48
C PHE A 140 4.45 5.59 -4.41
N CYS A 141 4.98 4.41 -4.78
CA CYS A 141 5.52 3.45 -3.81
C CYS A 141 6.68 4.01 -2.98
N VAL A 142 7.60 4.78 -3.58
CA VAL A 142 8.68 5.47 -2.83
C VAL A 142 8.09 6.46 -1.82
N LEU A 143 7.12 7.28 -2.24
CA LEU A 143 6.44 8.21 -1.34
C LEU A 143 5.76 7.46 -0.18
N LEU A 144 5.02 6.39 -0.49
CA LEU A 144 4.38 5.56 0.52
C LEU A 144 5.41 4.97 1.49
N HIS A 145 6.49 4.39 0.99
CA HIS A 145 7.55 3.78 1.79
C HIS A 145 8.19 4.79 2.77
N LEU A 146 8.52 5.99 2.28
CA LEU A 146 9.06 7.06 3.13
C LEU A 146 8.06 7.51 4.21
N SER A 147 6.78 7.59 3.86
CA SER A 147 5.72 7.86 4.83
C SER A 147 5.58 6.74 5.86
N ARG A 148 5.78 5.48 5.49
CA ARG A 148 5.75 4.34 6.42
C ARG A 148 6.90 4.40 7.41
N ILE A 149 8.12 4.68 6.93
CA ILE A 149 9.28 4.92 7.80
C ILE A 149 8.98 6.08 8.77
N SER A 150 8.44 7.18 8.25
CA SER A 150 8.06 8.35 9.06
C SER A 150 7.02 7.99 10.12
N TRP A 151 6.06 7.12 9.80
CA TRP A 151 5.06 6.62 10.74
C TRP A 151 5.69 5.81 11.89
N PHE A 152 6.66 4.93 11.60
CA PHE A 152 7.39 4.18 12.64
C PHE A 152 8.25 5.10 13.51
N LEU A 153 8.87 6.12 12.91
CA LEU A 153 9.64 7.14 13.64
C LEU A 153 8.76 8.07 14.49
N GLY A 154 7.43 8.06 14.28
CA GLY A 154 6.47 8.88 15.04
C GLY A 154 6.37 10.32 14.55
N VAL A 155 6.80 10.61 13.32
CA VAL A 155 6.75 11.97 12.76
C VAL A 155 5.29 12.41 12.63
N GLY A 156 4.90 13.49 13.31
CA GLY A 156 3.56 14.08 13.21
C GLY A 156 2.42 13.25 13.84
N ARG A 157 2.73 12.31 14.75
CA ARG A 157 1.71 11.55 15.50
C ARG A 157 2.14 11.22 16.94
N GLN A 158 1.17 10.88 17.78
CA GLN A 158 1.45 10.27 19.08
C GLN A 158 1.75 8.78 18.92
N ARG A 159 2.67 8.27 19.74
CA ARG A 159 3.04 6.85 19.81
C ARG A 159 2.58 6.29 21.16
N TYR A 160 2.02 5.09 21.15
CA TYR A 160 1.51 4.34 22.28
C TYR A 160 2.27 3.01 22.47
N TYR A 161 2.89 2.46 21.44
CA TYR A 161 3.66 1.21 21.47
C TYR A 161 5.10 1.36 20.98
N PHE A 162 5.30 1.79 19.72
CA PHE A 162 6.65 1.83 19.13
C PHE A 162 7.49 2.95 19.75
N GLY A 163 8.72 2.63 20.16
CA GLY A 163 9.67 3.61 20.69
C GLY A 163 9.32 4.19 22.07
N GLN A 164 8.37 3.58 22.79
CA GLN A 164 8.07 3.94 24.18
C GLN A 164 9.02 3.22 25.15
N PRO A 165 9.50 3.89 26.23
CA PRO A 165 10.36 3.26 27.23
C PRO A 165 9.61 2.14 27.96
N ALA A 166 10.31 1.03 28.27
CA ALA A 166 9.72 -0.18 28.84
C ALA A 166 8.90 0.07 30.12
N SER A 167 9.31 1.04 30.95
CA SER A 167 8.64 1.44 32.18
C SER A 167 7.26 2.08 31.99
N ALA A 168 6.94 2.58 30.79
CA ALA A 168 5.61 3.12 30.48
C ALA A 168 4.58 2.02 30.12
N SER A 169 5.05 0.85 29.67
CA SER A 169 4.18 -0.26 29.27
C SER A 169 3.58 -1.02 30.46
N GLU A 170 4.28 -1.08 31.59
CA GLU A 170 3.81 -1.75 32.81
C GLU A 170 2.66 -0.98 33.48
N THR A 171 2.75 0.34 33.54
CA THR A 171 1.72 1.19 34.14
C THR A 171 0.41 1.18 33.36
N SER A 172 0.46 0.97 32.03
CA SER A 172 -0.73 0.81 31.18
C SER A 172 -1.47 -0.50 31.46
N ASN A 173 -0.73 -1.60 31.62
CA ASN A 173 -1.33 -2.91 31.94
C ASN A 173 -1.92 -2.97 33.35
N GLN A 174 -1.44 -2.15 34.28
CA GLN A 174 -1.93 -2.13 35.66
C GLN A 174 -3.27 -1.40 35.81
N LYS A 175 -3.58 -0.42 34.94
CA LYS A 175 -4.87 0.31 34.96
C LYS A 175 -6.06 -0.46 34.39
N VAL A 176 -5.84 -1.56 33.68
CA VAL A 176 -6.89 -2.39 33.07
C VAL A 176 -7.40 -3.48 34.03
N LYS A 177 -6.73 -3.68 35.17
CA LYS A 177 -7.06 -4.72 36.17
C LYS A 177 -7.95 -4.27 37.33
N ILE A 178 -8.67 -3.15 37.23
CA ILE A 178 -9.57 -2.65 38.29
C ILE A 178 -11.02 -2.65 37.80
#